data_AF-A0A537EDJ2-F1
#
_entry.id   AF-A0A537EDJ2-F1
#
_cell.length_a   1.000
_cell.length_b   1.000
_cell.length_c   1.000
_cell.angle_alpha   90.00
_cell.angle_beta   90.00
_cell.angle_gamma   90.00
#
_symmetry.space_group_name_H-M   'P 1'
#
loop_
_entity.id
_entity.type
_entity.pdbx_description
1 polymer ?
#
loop_
_entity_poly.entity_id
_entity_poly.type
_entity_poly.pdbx_seq_one_letter_code
_entity_poly.pdbx_strand_id
1 'polypeptide(L)'
;MKMRVIGYASLAALLLVALAFSPPVANASHPSTDYAIGIRDGTASVSLTLSLLQNFTVLQSSFSLPAISGVLAGSDASNATLAVQQALNSKSQSAHVSNLVMSVAVSNWSNLTSIQWFNLTMKYDVTGVYTSRFGGEQADLSWKSFVVGSDLLIGGVEVNNLGPKYIGLPAEQIASQQVSSTFVQVSYRVNAKTSTPELFLAAAKSFDVLNFSRLSPPISSWSKAYDFSSNSLVWTLNAGSSLGMSIAKTFNEPGAQPGGLAIVNYGLFYSLESQINAPRRSIAEGDTITTTFDDFPQTIMASVVIGVSSVGIGAVVLEKRVSNKIPKSRKR
;
A
#
# COMPACT_ATOMS: atom_id res chain seq x y z
N MET A 1 -2.40 -52.60 -36.66
CA MET A 1 -1.88 -51.22 -36.57
C MET A 1 -3.01 -50.23 -36.22
N LYS A 2 -3.66 -50.39 -35.06
CA LYS A 2 -4.78 -49.52 -34.57
C LYS A 2 -4.37 -48.64 -33.38
N MET A 3 -3.13 -48.76 -32.89
CA MET A 3 -2.70 -48.24 -31.59
C MET A 3 -2.18 -46.79 -31.58
N ARG A 4 -1.91 -46.16 -32.74
CA ARG A 4 -1.34 -44.80 -32.79
C ARG A 4 -2.35 -43.66 -32.84
N VAL A 5 -3.61 -43.93 -33.19
CA VAL A 5 -4.64 -42.89 -33.40
C VAL A 5 -5.24 -42.42 -32.08
N ILE A 6 -5.31 -43.31 -31.10
CA ILE A 6 -5.84 -43.01 -29.76
C ILE A 6 -4.93 -42.01 -29.05
N GLY A 7 -3.61 -42.08 -29.27
CA GLY A 7 -2.63 -41.19 -28.65
C GLY A 7 -2.76 -39.71 -29.04
N TYR A 8 -3.14 -39.40 -30.28
CA TYR A 8 -3.30 -38.00 -30.72
C TYR A 8 -4.62 -37.38 -30.25
N ALA A 9 -5.69 -38.17 -30.18
CA ALA A 9 -6.97 -37.72 -29.64
C ALA A 9 -6.91 -37.48 -28.13
N SER A 10 -6.19 -38.33 -27.39
CA SER A 10 -5.96 -38.12 -25.96
C SER A 10 -5.04 -36.92 -25.69
N LEU A 11 -4.04 -36.66 -26.52
CA LEU A 11 -3.16 -35.48 -26.38
C LEU A 11 -3.91 -34.16 -26.65
N ALA A 12 -4.78 -34.13 -27.67
CA ALA A 12 -5.62 -32.97 -27.96
C ALA A 12 -6.67 -32.70 -26.86
N ALA A 13 -7.27 -33.76 -26.29
CA ALA A 13 -8.18 -33.64 -25.16
C ALA A 13 -7.48 -33.14 -23.89
N LEU A 14 -6.27 -33.62 -23.61
CA LEU A 14 -5.49 -33.20 -22.44
C LEU A 14 -5.06 -31.72 -22.54
N LEU A 15 -4.80 -31.25 -23.76
CA LEU A 15 -4.45 -29.86 -24.04
C LEU A 15 -5.66 -28.91 -23.94
N LEU A 16 -6.85 -29.36 -24.35
CA LEU A 16 -8.12 -28.65 -24.14
C LEU A 16 -8.48 -28.54 -22.66
N VAL A 17 -8.23 -29.60 -21.88
CA VAL A 17 -8.39 -29.59 -20.42
C VAL A 17 -7.38 -28.61 -19.78
N ALA A 18 -6.12 -28.63 -20.20
CA ALA A 18 -5.11 -27.69 -19.68
C ALA A 18 -5.43 -26.21 -19.98
N LEU A 19 -6.11 -25.90 -21.10
CA LEU A 19 -6.58 -24.55 -21.43
C LEU A 19 -7.83 -24.14 -20.64
N ALA A 20 -8.73 -25.08 -20.36
CA ALA A 20 -9.91 -24.86 -19.51
C ALA A 20 -9.54 -24.65 -18.03
N PHE A 21 -8.38 -25.13 -17.60
CA PHE A 21 -7.78 -24.89 -16.28
C PHE A 21 -6.72 -23.78 -16.32
N SER A 22 -6.90 -22.74 -17.15
CA SER A 22 -6.13 -21.52 -16.98
C SER A 22 -6.42 -20.94 -15.60
N PRO A 23 -5.39 -20.68 -14.76
CA PRO A 23 -5.63 -20.10 -13.46
C PRO A 23 -6.34 -18.75 -13.65
N PRO A 24 -7.33 -18.41 -12.81
CA PRO A 24 -7.95 -17.10 -12.87
C PRO A 24 -6.87 -16.02 -12.79
N VAL A 25 -7.03 -14.95 -13.57
CA VAL A 25 -6.17 -13.77 -13.52
C VAL A 25 -6.09 -13.35 -12.06
N ALA A 26 -4.91 -13.53 -11.47
CA ALA A 26 -4.73 -13.32 -10.05
C ALA A 26 -5.02 -11.84 -9.76
N ASN A 27 -6.06 -11.60 -8.95
CA ASN A 27 -6.34 -10.27 -8.47
C ASN A 27 -5.20 -9.86 -7.54
N ALA A 28 -4.54 -8.75 -7.82
CA ALA A 28 -3.68 -8.08 -6.87
C ALA A 28 -4.50 -7.81 -5.60
N SER A 29 -4.32 -8.63 -4.56
CA SER A 29 -4.88 -8.38 -3.25
C SER A 29 -4.06 -7.31 -2.56
N HIS A 30 -4.73 -6.45 -1.79
CA HIS A 30 -4.03 -5.48 -0.95
C HIS A 30 -3.19 -6.25 0.09
N PRO A 31 -1.88 -6.00 0.14
CA PRO A 31 -1.03 -6.47 1.22
C PRO A 31 -1.36 -5.67 2.49
N SER A 32 -1.17 -6.28 3.66
CA SER A 32 -1.43 -5.70 4.99
C SER A 32 -0.39 -4.64 5.38
N THR A 33 -0.23 -3.61 4.54
CA THR A 33 0.72 -2.50 4.74
C THR A 33 -0.05 -1.22 5.07
N ASP A 34 0.63 -0.27 5.71
CA ASP A 34 0.02 0.96 6.18
C ASP A 34 -0.48 1.82 5.00
N TYR A 35 0.22 1.80 3.85
CA TYR A 35 -0.14 2.53 2.64
C TYR A 35 0.03 1.65 1.39
N ALA A 36 -1.07 1.23 0.76
CA ALA A 36 -1.06 0.37 -0.41
C ALA A 36 -1.69 1.03 -1.64
N ILE A 37 -1.03 0.97 -2.79
CA ILE A 37 -1.59 1.36 -4.10
C ILE A 37 -1.64 0.12 -4.99
N GLY A 38 -2.81 -0.17 -5.57
CA GLY A 38 -2.98 -1.14 -6.65
C GLY A 38 -3.20 -0.42 -7.98
N ILE A 39 -2.40 -0.75 -9.00
CA ILE A 39 -2.55 -0.23 -10.37
C ILE A 39 -3.30 -1.26 -11.19
N ARG A 40 -4.47 -0.87 -11.72
CA ARG A 40 -5.27 -1.74 -12.59
C ARG A 40 -6.20 -0.93 -13.50
N ASP A 41 -6.25 -1.30 -14.78
CA ASP A 41 -7.29 -0.89 -15.73
C ASP A 41 -7.60 0.63 -15.69
N GLY A 42 -6.58 1.48 -15.84
CA GLY A 42 -6.74 2.94 -15.83
C GLY A 42 -7.12 3.58 -14.49
N THR A 43 -7.12 2.81 -13.39
CA THR A 43 -7.46 3.27 -12.03
C THR A 43 -6.39 2.86 -11.02
N ALA A 44 -6.02 3.75 -10.12
CA ALA A 44 -5.14 3.45 -9.00
C ALA A 44 -5.95 3.39 -7.70
N SER A 45 -6.15 2.18 -7.16
CA SER A 45 -6.89 1.98 -5.92
C SER A 45 -5.95 2.11 -4.72
N VAL A 46 -6.29 3.00 -3.80
CA VAL A 46 -5.49 3.32 -2.61
C VAL A 46 -6.17 2.75 -1.37
N SER A 47 -5.39 2.11 -0.51
CA SER A 47 -5.80 1.66 0.81
C SER A 47 -4.77 2.11 1.84
N LEU A 48 -5.22 2.91 2.80
CA LEU A 48 -4.44 3.43 3.91
C LEU A 48 -4.98 2.83 5.21
N THR A 49 -4.11 2.34 6.07
CA THR A 49 -4.40 1.95 7.44
C THR A 49 -3.30 2.48 8.35
N LEU A 50 -3.60 3.50 9.15
CA LEU A 50 -2.69 4.07 10.13
C LEU A 50 -3.15 3.70 11.53
N SER A 51 -2.22 3.23 12.35
CA SER A 51 -2.44 2.97 13.78
C SER A 51 -1.45 3.81 14.57
N LEU A 52 -1.94 4.86 15.22
CA LEU A 52 -1.17 5.74 16.06
C LEU A 52 -1.34 5.34 17.53
N LEU A 53 -0.22 5.09 18.21
CA LEU A 53 -0.18 4.86 19.65
C LEU A 53 0.18 6.16 20.35
N GLN A 54 -0.59 6.51 21.36
CA GLN A 54 -0.41 7.70 22.18
C GLN A 54 -0.26 7.31 23.66
N ASN A 55 0.77 7.80 24.35
CA ASN A 55 0.97 7.61 25.79
C ASN A 55 1.48 8.86 26.54
N PHE A 56 1.31 10.09 26.01
CA PHE A 56 1.60 11.31 26.79
C PHE A 56 0.78 11.42 28.08
N THR A 57 -0.32 10.68 28.21
CA THR A 57 -1.17 10.70 29.41
C THR A 57 -0.41 10.28 30.67
N VAL A 58 0.70 9.53 30.53
CA VAL A 58 1.60 9.19 31.64
C VAL A 58 2.28 10.44 32.21
N LEU A 59 2.64 11.40 31.33
CA LEU A 59 3.30 12.64 31.72
C LEU A 59 2.30 13.76 32.02
N GLN A 60 1.11 13.71 31.41
CA GLN A 60 0.03 14.65 31.63
C GLN A 60 -1.31 13.93 31.74
N SER A 61 -1.73 13.61 32.97
CA SER A 61 -2.92 12.79 33.24
C SER A 61 -4.24 13.44 32.84
N SER A 62 -4.27 14.76 32.65
CA SER A 62 -5.44 15.49 32.17
C SER A 62 -5.64 15.41 30.65
N PHE A 63 -4.65 14.92 29.90
CA PHE A 63 -4.75 14.80 28.45
C PHE A 63 -5.39 13.47 28.04
N SER A 64 -6.30 13.50 27.06
CA SER A 64 -6.73 12.34 26.29
C SER A 64 -7.20 12.79 24.91
N LEU A 65 -7.04 11.94 23.89
CA LEU A 65 -7.68 12.17 22.60
C LEU A 65 -9.20 11.96 22.73
N PRO A 66 -10.01 12.74 22.01
CA PRO A 66 -11.46 12.58 22.03
C PRO A 66 -11.85 11.18 21.56
N ALA A 67 -12.68 10.49 22.35
CA ALA A 67 -13.20 9.19 21.96
C ALA A 67 -14.17 9.36 20.78
N ILE A 68 -13.86 8.70 19.67
CA ILE A 68 -14.67 8.73 18.46
C ILE A 68 -14.61 7.39 17.74
N SER A 69 -15.75 7.00 17.18
CA SER A 69 -15.85 5.94 16.19
C SER A 69 -16.81 6.40 15.11
N GLY A 70 -16.35 6.46 13.87
CA GLY A 70 -17.17 6.97 12.77
C GLY A 70 -16.63 6.59 11.40
N VAL A 71 -17.52 6.62 10.42
CA VAL A 71 -17.23 6.32 9.02
C VAL A 71 -17.83 7.43 8.15
N LEU A 72 -17.02 7.98 7.26
CA LEU A 72 -17.45 8.86 6.16
C LEU A 72 -17.45 8.04 4.88
N ALA A 73 -18.58 8.00 4.18
CA ALA A 73 -18.72 7.38 2.87
C ALA A 73 -19.77 8.12 2.04
N GLY A 74 -19.72 8.00 0.72
CA GLY A 74 -20.69 8.63 -0.17
C GLY A 74 -20.73 10.16 -0.01
N SER A 75 -21.93 10.72 0.16
CA SER A 75 -22.12 12.18 0.31
C SER A 75 -21.46 12.76 1.57
N ASP A 76 -21.40 11.97 2.65
CA ASP A 76 -20.84 12.42 3.93
C ASP A 76 -19.31 12.57 3.85
N ALA A 77 -18.68 11.87 2.90
CA ALA A 77 -17.26 11.97 2.60
C ALA A 77 -16.93 13.14 1.64
N SER A 78 -17.88 13.98 1.23
CA SER A 78 -17.67 15.04 0.23
C SER A 78 -16.54 16.01 0.60
N ASN A 79 -16.54 16.53 1.83
CA ASN A 79 -15.47 17.42 2.31
C ASN A 79 -14.11 16.72 2.38
N ALA A 80 -14.08 15.47 2.87
CA ALA A 80 -12.85 14.67 2.92
C ALA A 80 -12.32 14.34 1.51
N THR A 81 -13.22 14.03 0.58
CA THR A 81 -12.90 13.80 -0.84
C THR A 81 -12.29 15.06 -1.44
N LEU A 82 -12.88 16.23 -1.21
CA LEU A 82 -12.37 17.51 -1.71
C LEU A 82 -10.98 17.83 -1.13
N ALA A 83 -10.78 17.59 0.17
CA ALA A 83 -9.50 17.80 0.85
C ALA A 83 -8.39 16.91 0.27
N VAL A 84 -8.65 15.62 0.11
CA VAL A 84 -7.70 14.67 -0.48
C VAL A 84 -7.47 14.99 -1.97
N GLN A 85 -8.52 15.34 -2.70
CA GLN A 85 -8.44 15.79 -4.09
C GLN A 85 -7.52 17.01 -4.25
N GLN A 86 -7.65 18.02 -3.39
CA GLN A 86 -6.80 19.21 -3.40
C GLN A 86 -5.34 18.86 -3.07
N ALA A 87 -5.13 17.98 -2.10
CA ALA A 87 -3.80 17.51 -1.73
C ALA A 87 -3.11 16.77 -2.88
N LEU A 88 -3.82 15.88 -3.59
CA LEU A 88 -3.31 15.17 -4.76
C LEU A 88 -3.04 16.11 -5.94
N ASN A 89 -3.94 17.07 -6.18
CA ASN A 89 -3.80 18.05 -7.27
C ASN A 89 -2.60 18.99 -7.10
N SER A 90 -2.12 19.18 -5.87
CA SER A 90 -0.87 19.90 -5.61
C SER A 90 0.37 19.23 -6.21
N LYS A 91 0.26 17.93 -6.54
CA LYS A 91 1.32 17.10 -7.12
C LYS A 91 1.04 16.68 -8.55
N SER A 92 -0.20 16.27 -8.84
CA SER A 92 -0.63 15.85 -10.18
C SER A 92 -1.99 16.47 -10.48
N GLN A 93 -2.02 17.49 -11.35
CA GLN A 93 -3.23 18.26 -11.65
C GLN A 93 -4.33 17.43 -12.34
N SER A 94 -3.97 16.31 -12.97
CA SER A 94 -4.90 15.43 -13.65
C SER A 94 -5.46 14.33 -12.75
N ALA A 95 -4.96 14.18 -11.51
CA ALA A 95 -5.45 13.19 -10.57
C ALA A 95 -6.89 13.50 -10.16
N HIS A 96 -7.75 12.48 -10.12
CA HIS A 96 -9.13 12.62 -9.67
C HIS A 96 -9.48 11.54 -8.64
N VAL A 97 -9.97 11.97 -7.48
CA VAL A 97 -10.32 11.11 -6.35
C VAL A 97 -11.80 10.75 -6.38
N SER A 98 -12.08 9.45 -6.30
CA SER A 98 -13.44 8.92 -6.23
C SER A 98 -13.57 7.82 -5.18
N ASN A 99 -14.82 7.48 -4.82
CA ASN A 99 -15.15 6.38 -3.90
C ASN A 99 -14.44 6.45 -2.54
N LEU A 100 -14.23 7.66 -2.02
CA LEU A 100 -13.55 7.83 -0.74
C LEU A 100 -14.42 7.28 0.40
N VAL A 101 -13.82 6.35 1.16
CA VAL A 101 -14.33 5.84 2.43
C VAL A 101 -13.25 6.05 3.47
N MET A 102 -13.61 6.75 4.55
CA MET A 102 -12.71 7.00 5.67
C MET A 102 -13.37 6.51 6.95
N SER A 103 -12.66 5.75 7.77
CA SER A 103 -13.12 5.32 9.09
C SER A 103 -12.07 5.64 10.13
N VAL A 104 -12.52 6.19 11.26
CA VAL A 104 -11.66 6.50 12.40
C VAL A 104 -12.23 5.84 13.64
N ALA A 105 -11.36 5.22 14.42
CA ALA A 105 -11.68 4.64 15.72
C ALA A 105 -10.59 5.02 16.73
N VAL A 106 -10.97 5.72 17.78
CA VAL A 106 -10.10 6.09 18.90
C VAL A 106 -10.52 5.28 20.10
N SER A 107 -9.57 4.52 20.67
CA SER A 107 -9.85 3.72 21.86
C SER A 107 -10.15 4.62 23.05
N ASN A 108 -10.92 4.11 24.00
CA ASN A 108 -11.03 4.77 25.30
C ASN A 108 -9.66 4.79 25.99
N TRP A 109 -9.41 5.84 26.77
CA TRP A 109 -8.24 5.89 27.62
C TRP A 109 -8.36 4.84 28.73
N SER A 110 -7.26 4.16 29.04
CA SER A 110 -7.17 3.15 30.10
C SER A 110 -6.11 3.53 31.11
N ASN A 111 -6.49 3.69 32.38
CA ASN A 111 -5.56 3.99 33.47
C ASN A 111 -4.52 2.88 33.65
N LEU A 112 -4.85 1.64 33.29
CA LEU A 112 -3.99 0.48 33.46
C LEU A 112 -2.77 0.52 32.52
N THR A 113 -3.00 0.90 31.26
CA THR A 113 -1.95 0.92 30.23
C THR A 113 -1.42 2.32 29.98
N SER A 114 -2.19 3.36 30.32
CA SER A 114 -1.94 4.76 29.95
C SER A 114 -1.66 4.93 28.45
N ILE A 115 -2.31 4.08 27.64
CA ILE A 115 -2.17 4.04 26.18
C ILE A 115 -3.55 4.30 25.57
N GLN A 116 -3.54 5.07 24.50
CA GLN A 116 -4.69 5.28 23.63
C GLN A 116 -4.28 5.00 22.18
N TRP A 117 -5.13 4.30 21.45
CA TRP A 117 -4.95 4.03 20.03
C TRP A 117 -5.84 4.95 19.21
N PHE A 118 -5.29 5.53 18.16
CA PHE A 118 -6.00 6.24 17.13
C PHE A 118 -5.79 5.48 15.82
N ASN A 119 -6.86 4.87 15.30
CA ASN A 119 -6.81 4.09 14.09
C ASN A 119 -7.58 4.82 12.99
N LEU A 120 -6.93 5.05 11.86
CA LEU A 120 -7.51 5.67 10.67
C LEU A 120 -7.35 4.72 9.49
N THR A 121 -8.46 4.36 8.87
CA THR A 121 -8.47 3.63 7.61
C THR A 121 -9.07 4.52 6.55
N MET A 122 -8.45 4.61 5.37
CA MET A 122 -8.97 5.36 4.25
C MET A 122 -8.80 4.55 2.97
N LYS A 123 -9.83 4.51 2.13
CA LYS A 123 -9.82 3.86 0.82
C LYS A 123 -10.40 4.81 -0.21
N TYR A 124 -9.78 4.88 -1.38
CA TYR A 124 -10.28 5.70 -2.48
C TYR A 124 -9.62 5.25 -3.79
N ASP A 125 -10.22 5.64 -4.90
CA ASP A 125 -9.67 5.41 -6.23
C ASP A 125 -9.13 6.72 -6.80
N VAL A 126 -8.05 6.63 -7.58
CA VAL A 126 -7.45 7.74 -8.31
C VAL A 126 -7.49 7.45 -9.80
N THR A 127 -8.11 8.35 -10.56
CA THR A 127 -8.20 8.32 -12.03
C THR A 127 -7.51 9.55 -12.64
N GLY A 128 -7.40 9.60 -13.97
CA GLY A 128 -6.75 10.72 -14.68
C GLY A 128 -5.22 10.77 -14.57
N VAL A 129 -4.63 9.73 -13.97
CA VAL A 129 -3.18 9.57 -13.79
C VAL A 129 -2.55 8.62 -14.80
N TYR A 130 -3.35 8.12 -15.74
CA TYR A 130 -2.92 7.20 -16.78
C TYR A 130 -2.81 7.92 -18.12
N THR A 131 -1.74 7.62 -18.84
CA THR A 131 -1.54 8.06 -20.22
C THR A 131 -1.22 6.85 -21.08
N SER A 132 -1.84 6.76 -22.26
CA SER A 132 -1.52 5.69 -23.22
C SER A 132 -0.26 6.07 -23.98
N ARG A 133 0.75 5.20 -23.99
CA ARG A 133 2.01 5.45 -24.69
C ARG A 133 2.59 4.15 -25.25
N PHE A 134 2.86 4.13 -26.56
CA PHE A 134 3.53 3.01 -27.25
C PHE A 134 2.92 1.61 -27.00
N GLY A 135 1.59 1.48 -26.95
CA GLY A 135 0.91 0.19 -26.73
C GLY A 135 0.94 -0.30 -25.27
N GLY A 136 1.40 0.54 -24.34
CA GLY A 136 1.24 0.34 -22.90
C GLY A 136 0.48 1.48 -22.25
N GLU A 137 0.15 1.31 -20.98
CA GLU A 137 -0.36 2.38 -20.13
C GLU A 137 0.76 2.85 -19.19
N GLN A 138 0.82 4.15 -18.99
CA GLN A 138 1.79 4.81 -18.15
C GLN A 138 1.05 5.50 -17.01
N ALA A 139 1.20 4.96 -15.80
CA ALA A 139 0.58 5.48 -14.58
C ALA A 139 1.55 6.43 -13.85
N ASP A 140 1.21 7.71 -13.76
CA ASP A 140 1.93 8.69 -12.95
C ASP A 140 1.50 8.57 -11.48
N LEU A 141 2.43 8.25 -10.59
CA LEU A 141 2.22 8.17 -9.15
C LEU A 141 2.97 9.27 -8.38
N SER A 142 3.34 10.37 -9.03
CA SER A 142 3.94 11.54 -8.38
C SER A 142 3.10 12.08 -7.21
N TRP A 143 1.78 11.90 -7.29
CA TRP A 143 0.80 12.28 -6.27
C TRP A 143 0.81 11.41 -5.01
N LYS A 144 1.51 10.26 -4.99
CA LYS A 144 1.59 9.37 -3.82
C LYS A 144 2.12 10.07 -2.55
N SER A 145 2.89 11.14 -2.73
CA SER A 145 3.45 11.94 -1.64
C SER A 145 2.67 13.24 -1.46
N PHE A 146 1.61 13.20 -0.67
CA PHE A 146 0.72 14.34 -0.45
C PHE A 146 0.60 14.68 1.04
N VAL A 147 0.11 15.89 1.30
CA VAL A 147 -0.20 16.37 2.65
C VAL A 147 -1.59 16.98 2.61
N VAL A 148 -2.49 16.49 3.46
CA VAL A 148 -3.79 17.13 3.67
C VAL A 148 -3.62 18.19 4.73
N GLY A 149 -3.70 19.47 4.35
CA GLY A 149 -3.56 20.60 5.29
C GLY A 149 -4.89 21.08 5.88
N SER A 150 -6.02 20.63 5.33
CA SER A 150 -7.36 21.03 5.79
C SER A 150 -7.83 20.18 6.98
N ASP A 151 -8.67 20.80 7.80
CA ASP A 151 -9.43 20.13 8.86
C ASP A 151 -10.33 19.04 8.26
N LEU A 152 -10.31 17.84 8.84
CA LEU A 152 -11.20 16.73 8.52
C LEU A 152 -12.02 16.38 9.75
N LEU A 153 -13.34 16.57 9.65
CA LEU A 153 -14.26 16.36 10.76
C LEU A 153 -15.03 15.05 10.59
N ILE A 154 -15.02 14.21 11.62
CA ILE A 154 -15.93 13.06 11.76
C ILE A 154 -16.71 13.28 13.05
N GLY A 155 -18.04 13.29 12.99
CA GLY A 155 -18.87 13.55 14.18
C GLY A 155 -18.53 14.87 14.90
N GLY A 156 -18.01 15.87 14.18
CA GLY A 156 -17.57 17.16 14.74
C GLY A 156 -16.17 17.16 15.38
N VAL A 157 -15.44 16.05 15.33
CA VAL A 157 -14.08 15.89 15.88
C VAL A 157 -13.07 15.94 14.75
N GLU A 158 -11.98 16.70 14.95
CA GLU A 158 -10.87 16.78 14.00
C GLU A 158 -10.04 15.49 14.02
N VAL A 159 -9.81 14.90 12.85
CA VAL A 159 -9.09 13.61 12.74
C VAL A 159 -7.76 13.71 11.99
N ASN A 160 -7.47 14.83 11.31
CA ASN A 160 -6.23 15.03 10.59
C ASN A 160 -5.25 15.91 11.37
N ASN A 161 -5.67 17.13 11.74
CA ASN A 161 -4.82 18.15 12.35
C ASN A 161 -4.68 17.96 13.87
N LEU A 162 -4.23 16.77 14.30
CA LEU A 162 -4.16 16.41 15.72
C LEU A 162 -3.17 17.27 16.52
N GLY A 163 -2.10 17.72 15.89
CA GLY A 163 -1.05 18.53 16.48
C GLY A 163 -1.59 19.84 17.07
N PRO A 164 -2.07 20.77 16.23
CA PRO A 164 -2.64 22.03 16.68
C PRO A 164 -3.84 21.86 17.63
N LYS A 165 -4.70 20.86 17.40
CA LYS A 165 -5.97 20.73 18.14
C LYS A 165 -5.83 20.06 19.50
N TYR A 166 -4.96 19.06 19.62
CA TYR A 166 -4.92 18.19 20.80
C TYR A 166 -3.53 18.06 21.40
N ILE A 167 -2.47 17.97 20.61
CA ILE A 167 -1.14 17.57 21.11
C ILE A 167 -0.28 18.75 21.52
N GLY A 168 -0.40 19.90 20.84
CA GLY A 168 0.50 21.04 21.02
C GLY A 168 0.54 21.57 22.45
N LEU A 169 -0.61 21.74 23.10
CA LEU A 169 -0.70 22.26 24.46
C LEU A 169 -0.15 21.25 25.51
N PRO A 170 -0.55 19.96 25.51
CA PRO A 170 0.08 18.95 26.37
C PRO A 170 1.59 18.85 26.15
N ALA A 171 2.07 18.90 24.91
CA ALA A 171 3.50 18.84 24.61
C ALA A 171 4.26 20.03 25.21
N GLU A 172 3.69 21.24 25.14
CA GLU A 172 4.25 22.45 25.77
C GLU A 172 4.30 22.34 27.29
N GLN A 173 3.20 21.90 27.91
CA GLN A 173 3.14 21.68 29.35
C GLN A 173 4.17 20.63 29.80
N ILE A 174 4.24 19.49 29.11
CA ILE A 174 5.19 18.43 29.45
C ILE A 174 6.62 18.93 29.31
N ALA A 175 6.95 19.61 28.20
CA ALA A 175 8.29 20.13 27.95
C ALA A 175 8.73 21.16 29.01
N SER A 176 7.81 22.01 29.47
CA SER A 176 8.08 22.99 30.54
C SER A 176 8.32 22.37 31.91
N GLN A 177 7.78 21.16 32.15
CA GLN A 177 7.83 20.47 33.44
C GLN A 177 8.99 19.46 33.53
N GLN A 178 9.60 19.08 32.40
CA GLN A 178 10.69 18.12 32.41
C GLN A 178 12.00 18.78 32.85
N VAL A 179 12.57 18.30 33.96
CA VAL A 179 13.88 18.73 34.45
C VAL A 179 14.84 17.55 34.39
N SER A 180 15.94 17.72 33.67
CA SER A 180 17.03 16.74 33.66
C SER A 180 17.79 16.77 34.98
N SER A 181 18.17 15.60 35.48
CA SER A 181 18.99 15.42 36.67
C SER A 181 20.14 14.46 36.39
N THR A 182 21.03 14.26 37.36
CA THR A 182 22.12 13.28 37.26
C THR A 182 21.61 11.85 37.00
N PHE A 183 20.44 11.51 37.54
CA PHE A 183 19.85 10.17 37.45
C PHE A 183 18.89 10.01 36.27
N VAL A 184 18.29 11.11 35.79
CA VAL A 184 17.30 11.07 34.71
C VAL A 184 17.64 12.13 33.68
N GLN A 185 18.06 11.69 32.51
CA GLN A 185 18.26 12.56 31.36
C GLN A 185 17.01 12.54 30.49
N VAL A 186 16.53 13.73 30.14
CA VAL A 186 15.39 13.88 29.23
C VAL A 186 15.90 14.29 27.86
N SER A 187 15.49 13.55 26.82
CA SER A 187 15.76 13.90 25.44
C SER A 187 14.48 13.90 24.60
N TYR A 188 14.40 14.83 23.67
CA TYR A 188 13.26 14.96 22.76
C TYR A 188 13.60 14.30 21.44
N ARG A 189 12.61 13.65 20.83
CA ARG A 189 12.75 12.97 19.54
C ARG A 189 11.58 13.32 18.63
N VAL A 190 11.89 13.54 17.36
CA VAL A 190 10.92 13.73 16.28
C VAL A 190 11.31 12.75 15.18
N ASN A 191 10.38 11.87 14.82
CA ASN A 191 10.58 10.81 13.84
C ASN A 191 11.85 9.98 14.09
N ALA A 192 11.96 9.43 15.31
CA ALA A 192 13.10 8.67 15.82
C ALA A 192 14.46 9.41 15.88
N LYS A 193 14.54 10.70 15.53
CA LYS A 193 15.77 11.51 15.60
C LYS A 193 15.75 12.42 16.81
N THR A 194 16.87 12.52 17.52
CA THR A 194 17.04 13.47 18.63
C THR A 194 16.84 14.89 18.12
N SER A 195 16.09 15.68 18.88
CA SER A 195 15.66 17.03 18.52
C SER A 195 15.81 17.98 19.71
N THR A 196 15.84 19.28 19.44
CA THR A 196 15.76 20.28 20.50
C THR A 196 14.31 20.41 21.01
N PRO A 197 14.10 20.95 22.22
CA PRO A 197 12.76 21.19 22.74
C PRO A 197 11.92 22.07 21.80
N GLU A 198 12.51 23.10 21.19
CA GLU A 198 11.80 24.03 20.31
C GLU A 198 11.29 23.33 19.05
N LEU A 199 12.12 22.49 18.43
CA LEU A 199 11.75 21.71 17.26
C LEU A 199 10.72 20.63 17.59
N PHE A 200 10.80 20.03 18.79
CA PHE A 200 9.78 19.11 19.27
C PHE A 200 8.43 19.80 19.44
N LEU A 201 8.39 21.00 20.04
CA LEU A 201 7.16 21.77 20.20
C LEU A 201 6.59 22.24 18.87
N ALA A 202 7.43 22.67 17.93
CA ALA A 202 7.01 23.01 16.58
C ALA A 202 6.37 21.80 15.90
N ALA A 203 7.03 20.63 15.96
CA ALA A 203 6.49 19.39 15.41
C ALA A 203 5.19 18.95 16.08
N ALA A 204 5.05 19.14 17.40
CA ALA A 204 3.82 18.88 18.13
C ALA A 204 2.66 19.77 17.68
N LYS A 205 2.94 21.05 17.38
CA LYS A 205 1.96 22.03 16.92
C LYS A 205 1.62 21.92 15.44
N SER A 206 2.44 21.26 14.63
CA SER A 206 2.22 21.06 13.19
C SER A 206 2.05 19.59 12.80
N PHE A 207 1.63 18.75 13.74
CA PHE A 207 1.45 17.33 13.46
C PHE A 207 0.11 17.07 12.76
N ASP A 208 0.21 16.54 11.55
CA ASP A 208 -0.93 16.12 10.74
C ASP A 208 -0.84 14.61 10.49
N VAL A 209 -1.97 13.92 10.63
CA VAL A 209 -2.04 12.45 10.44
C VAL A 209 -1.84 12.08 8.98
N LEU A 210 -2.46 12.83 8.05
CA LEU A 210 -2.39 12.56 6.61
C LEU A 210 -1.24 13.32 5.95
N ASN A 211 -0.03 13.11 6.46
CA ASN A 211 1.22 13.64 5.90
C ASN A 211 2.09 12.51 5.35
N PHE A 212 2.00 12.29 4.04
CA PHE A 212 2.74 11.24 3.31
C PHE A 212 3.94 11.80 2.54
N SER A 213 4.48 12.94 2.96
CA SER A 213 5.68 13.55 2.35
C SER A 213 6.90 12.61 2.32
N ARG A 214 6.94 11.63 3.23
CA ARG A 214 7.98 10.58 3.29
C ARG A 214 7.95 9.59 2.13
N LEU A 215 6.86 9.55 1.36
CA LEU A 215 6.72 8.77 0.13
C LEU A 215 7.25 9.51 -1.11
N SER A 216 7.94 10.63 -0.91
CA SER A 216 8.56 11.42 -1.99
C SER A 216 9.70 10.74 -2.74
N PRO A 217 10.49 9.79 -2.17
CA PRO A 217 11.49 9.07 -2.96
C PRO A 217 10.85 8.39 -4.18
N PRO A 218 11.53 8.41 -5.34
CA PRO A 218 10.98 7.86 -6.57
C PRO A 218 10.70 6.37 -6.44
N ILE A 219 9.62 5.88 -7.04
CA ILE A 219 9.26 4.45 -7.00
C ILE A 219 10.39 3.57 -7.54
N SER A 220 11.14 4.05 -8.53
CA SER A 220 12.31 3.34 -9.05
C SER A 220 13.41 3.08 -8.01
N SER A 221 13.45 3.81 -6.89
CA SER A 221 14.39 3.56 -5.78
C SER A 221 13.82 2.66 -4.68
N TRP A 222 12.56 2.23 -4.80
CA TRP A 222 11.91 1.35 -3.82
C TRP A 222 12.37 -0.10 -4.01
N SER A 223 12.25 -0.91 -2.96
CA SER A 223 12.62 -2.32 -3.04
C SER A 223 11.64 -3.07 -3.93
N LYS A 224 12.13 -3.70 -4.99
CA LYS A 224 11.31 -4.43 -5.96
C LYS A 224 11.31 -5.92 -5.65
N ALA A 225 10.12 -6.51 -5.52
CA ALA A 225 9.92 -7.94 -5.39
C ALA A 225 8.86 -8.43 -6.39
N TYR A 226 8.93 -9.70 -6.76
CA TYR A 226 7.88 -10.35 -7.55
C TYR A 226 7.07 -11.26 -6.64
N ASP A 227 5.75 -11.07 -6.64
CA ASP A 227 4.83 -11.93 -5.90
C ASP A 227 4.28 -13.00 -6.85
N PHE A 228 4.71 -14.24 -6.61
CA PHE A 228 4.28 -15.41 -7.37
C PHE A 228 2.80 -15.74 -7.18
N SER A 229 2.22 -15.38 -6.02
CA SER A 229 0.83 -15.72 -5.69
C SER A 229 -0.16 -14.84 -6.45
N SER A 230 0.13 -13.54 -6.55
CA SER A 230 -0.69 -12.56 -7.26
C SER A 230 -0.20 -12.28 -8.70
N ASN A 231 0.86 -12.97 -9.16
CA ASN A 231 1.51 -12.76 -10.47
C ASN A 231 1.76 -11.27 -10.74
N SER A 232 2.30 -10.57 -9.73
CA SER A 232 2.43 -9.12 -9.73
C SER A 232 3.83 -8.66 -9.32
N LEU A 233 4.16 -7.43 -9.70
CA LEU A 233 5.34 -6.74 -9.23
C LEU A 233 4.97 -5.82 -8.08
N VAL A 234 5.78 -5.90 -7.05
CA VAL A 234 5.61 -5.22 -5.78
C VAL A 234 6.79 -4.29 -5.57
N TRP A 235 6.53 -3.01 -5.31
CA TRP A 235 7.52 -2.06 -4.81
C TRP A 235 7.20 -1.74 -3.37
N THR A 236 8.18 -1.90 -2.48
CA THR A 236 8.04 -1.57 -1.06
C THR A 236 9.01 -0.47 -0.63
N LEU A 237 8.49 0.45 0.16
CA LEU A 237 9.28 1.48 0.84
C LEU A 237 8.88 1.49 2.31
N ASN A 238 9.86 1.23 3.17
CA ASN A 238 9.76 1.51 4.59
C ASN A 238 10.10 2.98 4.83
N ALA A 239 9.07 3.82 5.00
CA ALA A 239 9.23 5.26 5.21
C ALA A 239 9.66 5.62 6.65
N GLY A 240 9.68 4.62 7.54
CA GLY A 240 10.19 4.68 8.89
C GLY A 240 9.35 3.85 9.87
N SER A 241 10.04 3.27 10.85
CA SER A 241 9.43 2.76 12.07
C SER A 241 9.58 3.79 13.20
N SER A 242 8.60 3.86 14.11
CA SER A 242 8.60 4.83 15.22
C SER A 242 8.63 6.30 14.77
N LEU A 243 7.79 6.63 13.79
CA LEU A 243 7.48 7.99 13.37
C LEU A 243 6.61 8.69 14.42
N GLY A 244 6.55 10.02 14.35
CA GLY A 244 5.82 10.84 15.31
C GLY A 244 6.77 11.62 16.21
N MET A 245 6.47 11.67 17.51
CA MET A 245 7.19 12.49 18.47
C MET A 245 7.24 11.80 19.82
N SER A 246 8.40 11.86 20.48
CA SER A 246 8.55 11.21 21.78
C SER A 246 9.54 11.92 22.67
N ILE A 247 9.33 11.77 23.96
CA ILE A 247 10.21 12.18 25.04
C ILE A 247 10.81 10.91 25.60
N ALA A 248 12.12 10.77 25.46
CA ALA A 248 12.89 9.66 25.99
C ALA A 248 13.47 10.06 27.34
N LYS A 249 13.12 9.30 28.39
CA LYS A 249 13.75 9.39 29.70
C LYS A 249 14.80 8.28 29.81
N THR A 250 16.05 8.67 29.95
CA THR A 250 17.17 7.78 30.17
C THR A 250 17.51 7.80 31.66
N PHE A 251 17.40 6.64 32.29
CA PHE A 251 17.75 6.45 33.69
C PHE A 251 19.19 5.98 33.81
N ASN A 252 20.00 6.74 34.53
CA ASN A 252 21.40 6.45 34.80
C ASN A 252 21.53 6.05 36.28
N GLU A 253 21.57 4.75 36.55
CA GLU A 253 21.82 4.24 37.90
C GLU A 253 23.34 4.21 38.18
N PRO A 254 23.83 4.91 39.22
CA PRO A 254 25.24 4.86 39.60
C PRO A 254 25.60 3.46 40.08
N GLY A 255 26.60 2.83 39.46
CA GLY A 255 27.07 1.49 39.80
C GLY A 255 26.43 0.37 38.97
N ALA A 256 25.49 0.69 38.08
CA ALA A 256 25.09 -0.26 37.06
C ALA A 256 26.23 -0.43 36.06
N GLN A 257 26.67 -1.69 35.89
CA GLN A 257 27.63 -2.14 34.86
C GLN A 257 27.24 -1.61 33.45
N PRO A 258 28.07 -1.72 32.39
CA PRO A 258 27.89 -1.04 31.09
C PRO A 258 26.59 -1.33 30.29
N GLY A 259 25.58 -1.96 30.89
CA GLY A 259 24.24 -2.21 30.34
C GLY A 259 23.08 -1.68 31.20
N GLY A 260 23.30 -0.84 32.21
CA GLY A 260 22.25 -0.33 33.12
C GLY A 260 21.39 0.84 32.63
N LEU A 261 21.40 1.15 31.33
CA LEU A 261 20.64 2.27 30.78
C LEU A 261 19.22 1.82 30.45
N ALA A 262 18.25 2.22 31.28
CA ALA A 262 16.83 2.06 30.93
C ALA A 262 16.36 3.30 30.15
N ILE A 263 15.79 3.10 28.96
CA ILE A 263 15.19 4.16 28.16
C ILE A 263 13.69 3.91 28.05
N VAL A 264 12.89 4.86 28.52
CA VAL A 264 11.43 4.83 28.41
C VAL A 264 10.97 5.97 27.51
N ASN A 265 10.13 5.67 26.52
CA ASN A 265 9.64 6.64 25.55
C ASN A 265 8.17 6.96 25.81
N TYR A 266 7.86 8.25 25.84
CA TYR A 266 6.50 8.78 25.97
C TYR A 266 6.18 9.73 24.81
N GLY A 267 5.12 9.46 24.06
CA GLY A 267 4.59 10.34 23.05
C GLY A 267 3.61 9.67 22.10
N LEU A 268 3.69 10.09 20.85
CA LEU A 268 2.87 9.62 19.75
C LEU A 268 3.74 8.87 18.74
N PHE A 269 3.36 7.63 18.45
CA PHE A 269 4.15 6.71 17.64
C PHE A 269 3.30 6.08 16.55
N TYR A 270 3.88 5.92 15.36
CA TYR A 270 3.32 5.11 14.29
C TYR A 270 4.42 4.57 13.37
N SER A 271 4.09 3.59 12.54
CA SER A 271 4.93 3.15 11.43
C SER A 271 4.30 3.57 10.11
N LEU A 272 5.13 3.69 9.07
CA LEU A 272 4.64 3.86 7.72
C LEU A 272 5.42 2.93 6.79
N GLU A 273 4.80 1.81 6.48
CA GLU A 273 5.22 0.94 5.38
C GLU A 273 4.30 1.14 4.18
N SER A 274 4.91 1.31 3.01
CA SER A 274 4.18 1.53 1.76
C SER A 274 4.48 0.48 0.72
N GLN A 275 3.46 0.13 -0.04
CA GLN A 275 3.53 -0.85 -1.10
C GLN A 275 2.77 -0.41 -2.34
N ILE A 276 3.37 -0.62 -3.51
CA ILE A 276 2.71 -0.46 -4.79
C ILE A 276 2.69 -1.81 -5.48
N ASN A 277 1.50 -2.23 -5.91
CA ASN A 277 1.28 -3.45 -6.65
C ASN A 277 0.90 -3.09 -8.10
N ALA A 278 1.63 -3.62 -9.08
CA ALA A 278 1.31 -3.50 -10.49
C ALA A 278 1.49 -4.84 -11.23
N PRO A 279 0.96 -4.99 -12.46
CA PRO A 279 1.10 -6.20 -13.25
C PRO A 279 2.55 -6.68 -13.43
N ARG A 280 2.76 -7.98 -13.65
CA ARG A 280 4.07 -8.64 -13.75
C ARG A 280 5.12 -7.97 -14.65
N ARG A 281 4.71 -7.37 -15.77
CA ARG A 281 5.63 -6.77 -16.76
C ARG A 281 5.84 -5.27 -16.57
N SER A 282 5.45 -4.75 -15.43
CA SER A 282 5.53 -3.33 -15.14
C SER A 282 6.96 -2.88 -14.86
N ILE A 283 7.32 -1.71 -15.37
CA ILE A 283 8.63 -1.08 -15.17
C ILE A 283 8.40 0.27 -14.50
N ALA A 284 9.13 0.53 -13.42
CA ALA A 284 9.11 1.81 -12.74
C ALA A 284 10.30 2.67 -13.20
N GLU A 285 10.02 3.89 -13.62
CA GLU A 285 11.00 4.92 -13.97
C GLU A 285 10.61 6.21 -13.23
N GLY A 286 11.42 6.61 -12.24
CA GLY A 286 11.04 7.69 -11.34
C GLY A 286 9.76 7.35 -10.56
N ASP A 287 8.74 8.21 -10.71
CA ASP A 287 7.41 8.05 -10.14
C ASP A 287 6.38 7.45 -11.09
N THR A 288 6.83 7.01 -12.25
CA THR A 288 5.95 6.50 -13.28
C THR A 288 6.09 5.00 -13.43
N ILE A 289 4.97 4.29 -13.46
CA ILE A 289 4.93 2.87 -13.75
C ILE A 289 4.36 2.68 -15.14
N THR A 290 5.17 2.10 -16.03
CA THR A 290 4.71 1.67 -17.35
C THR A 290 4.26 0.23 -17.25
N THR A 291 2.99 -0.01 -17.55
CA THR A 291 2.38 -1.33 -17.61
C THR A 291 2.12 -1.69 -19.07
N THR A 292 2.57 -2.87 -19.48
CA THR A 292 2.14 -3.46 -20.76
C THR A 292 1.02 -4.43 -20.45
N PHE A 293 -0.23 -4.02 -20.70
CA PHE A 293 -1.41 -4.86 -20.55
C PHE A 293 -1.63 -5.80 -21.74
N ASP A 294 -0.85 -5.66 -22.81
CA ASP A 294 -0.82 -6.56 -23.95
C ASP A 294 -0.18 -7.92 -23.59
N ASP A 295 -0.85 -8.64 -22.69
CA ASP A 295 -0.78 -10.09 -22.62
C ASP A 295 -1.71 -10.67 -23.71
N PHE A 296 -1.31 -10.48 -24.97
CA PHE A 296 -1.77 -11.32 -26.07
C PHE A 296 -1.13 -12.74 -26.16
N PRO A 297 -0.21 -13.26 -25.31
CA PRO A 297 0.43 -14.53 -25.61
C PRO A 297 -0.40 -15.76 -25.23
N GLN A 298 -1.30 -15.73 -24.23
CA GLN A 298 -2.03 -16.95 -23.84
C GLN A 298 -3.16 -17.28 -24.81
N THR A 299 -4.02 -16.32 -25.15
CA THR A 299 -5.14 -16.55 -26.07
C THR A 299 -4.66 -16.77 -27.51
N ILE A 300 -3.59 -16.08 -27.93
CA ILE A 300 -2.98 -16.31 -29.25
C ILE A 300 -2.16 -17.61 -29.26
N MET A 301 -1.39 -17.95 -28.23
CA MET A 301 -0.76 -19.28 -28.21
C MET A 301 -1.82 -20.39 -28.14
N ALA A 302 -2.90 -20.21 -27.40
CA ALA A 302 -4.01 -21.15 -27.39
C ALA A 302 -4.62 -21.29 -28.80
N SER A 303 -4.88 -20.19 -29.51
CA SER A 303 -5.42 -20.22 -30.86
C SER A 303 -4.44 -20.82 -31.89
N VAL A 304 -3.14 -20.55 -31.75
CA VAL A 304 -2.08 -21.15 -32.57
C VAL A 304 -1.97 -22.64 -32.31
N VAL A 305 -1.96 -23.08 -31.05
CA VAL A 305 -1.88 -24.50 -30.71
C VAL A 305 -3.15 -25.25 -31.17
N ILE A 306 -4.33 -24.66 -30.99
CA ILE A 306 -5.58 -25.20 -31.54
C ILE A 306 -5.51 -25.26 -33.07
N GLY A 307 -5.05 -24.21 -33.74
CA GLY A 307 -4.92 -24.15 -35.19
C GLY A 307 -3.98 -25.22 -35.74
N VAL A 308 -2.77 -25.34 -35.18
CA VAL A 308 -1.77 -26.33 -35.58
C VAL A 308 -2.28 -27.76 -35.32
N SER A 309 -2.95 -28.00 -34.20
CA SER A 309 -3.54 -29.30 -33.88
C SER A 309 -4.65 -29.68 -34.88
N SER A 310 -5.49 -28.71 -35.25
CA SER A 310 -6.59 -28.90 -36.20
C SER A 310 -6.07 -29.26 -37.60
N VAL A 311 -5.04 -28.57 -38.07
CA VAL A 311 -4.38 -28.87 -39.35
C VAL A 311 -3.73 -30.26 -39.31
N GLY A 312 -3.04 -30.60 -38.22
CA GLY A 312 -2.43 -31.91 -38.03
C GLY A 312 -3.45 -33.05 -38.05
N ILE A 313 -4.58 -32.90 -37.35
CA ILE A 313 -5.67 -33.88 -37.37
C ILE A 313 -6.28 -34.00 -38.77
N GLY A 314 -6.52 -32.86 -39.44
CA GLY A 314 -7.05 -32.82 -40.81
C GLY A 314 -6.15 -33.54 -41.82
N ALA A 315 -4.83 -33.31 -41.74
CA ALA A 315 -3.84 -33.96 -42.61
C ALA A 315 -3.86 -35.49 -42.44
N VAL A 316 -3.88 -35.99 -41.20
CA VAL A 316 -3.91 -37.44 -40.91
C VAL A 316 -5.21 -38.10 -41.39
N VAL A 317 -6.35 -37.41 -41.26
CA VAL A 317 -7.65 -37.93 -41.74
C VAL A 317 -7.67 -37.98 -43.28
N LEU A 318 -7.17 -36.94 -43.94
CA LEU A 318 -7.06 -36.89 -45.39
C LEU A 318 -6.10 -37.95 -45.93
N GLU A 319 -4.92 -38.10 -45.32
CA GLU A 319 -3.94 -39.11 -45.69
C GLU A 319 -4.53 -40.53 -45.60
N LYS A 320 -5.30 -40.83 -44.55
CA LYS A 320 -5.99 -42.12 -44.44
C LYS A 320 -7.07 -42.33 -45.49
N ARG A 321 -7.83 -41.29 -45.84
CA ARG A 321 -8.85 -41.37 -46.90
C ARG A 321 -8.23 -41.59 -48.28
N VAL A 322 -7.09 -40.96 -48.55
CA VAL A 322 -6.36 -41.13 -49.81
C VAL A 322 -5.65 -42.49 -49.85
N SER A 323 -4.96 -42.90 -48.78
CA SER A 323 -4.27 -44.19 -48.70
C SER A 323 -5.22 -45.38 -48.81
N ASN A 324 -6.44 -45.29 -48.28
CA ASN A 324 -7.45 -46.34 -48.44
C ASN A 324 -8.03 -46.44 -49.87
N LYS A 325 -7.82 -45.43 -50.72
CA LYS A 325 -8.27 -45.42 -52.13
C LYS A 325 -7.20 -45.88 -53.11
N ILE A 326 -5.96 -46.08 -52.68
CA ILE A 326 -4.89 -46.60 -53.54
C ILE A 326 -4.88 -48.13 -53.41
N PRO A 327 -5.27 -48.90 -54.45
CA PRO A 327 -5.24 -50.35 -54.40
C PRO A 327 -3.80 -50.83 -54.26
N LYS A 328 -3.54 -51.64 -53.22
CA LYS A 328 -2.24 -52.32 -53.05
C LYS A 328 -2.01 -53.25 -54.24
N SER A 329 -1.20 -52.80 -55.20
CA SER A 329 -0.65 -53.66 -56.24
C SER A 329 0.18 -54.75 -55.57
N ARG A 330 -0.42 -55.93 -55.44
CA ARG A 330 0.20 -57.18 -54.99
C ARG A 330 1.24 -57.58 -56.05
N LYS A 331 2.52 -57.27 -55.83
CA LYS A 331 3.59 -57.89 -56.62
C LYS A 331 3.77 -59.33 -56.14
N ARG A 332 3.72 -60.25 -57.11
CA ARG A 332 4.14 -61.65 -57.00
C ARG A 332 5.61 -61.73 -56.64
#